data_AF-A0A2X1KHE6-F1
#
_entry.id   AF-A0A2X1KHE6-F1
#
_cell.length_a   1.000
_cell.length_b   1.000
_cell.length_c   1.000
_cell.angle_alpha   90.00
_cell.angle_beta   90.00
_cell.angle_gamma   90.00
#
_symmetry.space_group_name_H-M   'P 1'
#
loop_
_entity.id
_entity.type
_entity.pdbx_description
1 polymer ?
#
loop_
_entity_poly.entity_id
_entity_poly.type
_entity_poly.pdbx_seq_one_letter_code
_entity_poly.pdbx_strand_id
1 'polypeptide(L)'
;MQHRDWIRTSGDRFVLDPGIPEVQDWITSIVAEVVSRYPVDGVQFDDYFYTESPGSRLNDNETYRKYGGAFASKADWRRNNTQQLIAKVSHTIKSIKPGVEFGVSPAGVWRNRSHDPLGSDTRGAAAYDESYADTRRWVEQGLLDYIAPQIYWPFSRSAARYDVLAKWWADVVKPTRTRLYIGIASIKWVNLQR
;
A
#
# COMPACT_ATOMS: atom_id res chain seq x y z
N MET A 1 -18.24 -5.65 19.31
CA MET A 1 -17.47 -6.08 18.13
C MET A 1 -17.85 -7.51 17.81
N GLN A 2 -18.54 -7.74 16.69
CA GLN A 2 -19.04 -9.08 16.31
C GLN A 2 -17.93 -10.02 15.82
N HIS A 3 -16.76 -9.50 15.39
CA HIS A 3 -15.62 -10.29 14.92
C HIS A 3 -14.32 -9.95 15.67
N ARG A 4 -14.22 -10.37 16.94
CA ARG A 4 -12.97 -10.16 17.73
C ARG A 4 -11.80 -10.99 17.20
N ASP A 5 -12.10 -12.12 16.59
CA ASP A 5 -11.17 -13.05 15.94
C ASP A 5 -10.45 -12.45 14.72
N TRP A 6 -10.96 -11.36 14.15
CA TRP A 6 -10.32 -10.63 13.05
C TRP A 6 -9.26 -9.62 13.51
N ILE A 7 -9.26 -9.29 14.79
CA ILE A 7 -8.45 -8.21 15.34
C ILE A 7 -7.08 -8.74 15.74
N ARG A 8 -6.05 -8.00 15.35
CA ARG A 8 -4.65 -8.19 15.74
C ARG A 8 -4.14 -6.93 16.41
N THR A 9 -3.05 -7.08 17.14
CA THR A 9 -2.42 -5.97 17.85
C THR A 9 -1.03 -5.73 17.28
N SER A 10 -0.73 -4.47 17.03
CA SER A 10 0.61 -3.99 16.67
C SER A 10 0.87 -2.65 17.36
N GLY A 11 1.86 -2.62 18.24
CA GLY A 11 2.01 -1.58 19.26
C GLY A 11 0.76 -1.48 20.12
N ASP A 12 0.27 -0.26 20.29
CA ASP A 12 -0.98 0.04 21.00
C ASP A 12 -2.20 0.11 20.06
N ARG A 13 -2.08 -0.42 18.83
CA ARG A 13 -3.12 -0.34 17.79
C ARG A 13 -3.78 -1.68 17.57
N PHE A 14 -5.11 -1.65 17.44
CA PHE A 14 -5.89 -2.74 16.89
C PHE A 14 -5.96 -2.60 15.37
N VAL A 15 -5.65 -3.68 14.65
CA VAL A 15 -5.72 -3.74 13.19
C VAL A 15 -6.52 -4.97 12.78
N LEU A 16 -7.22 -4.90 11.64
CA LEU A 16 -7.82 -6.07 11.03
C LEU A 16 -6.73 -6.92 10.36
N ASP A 17 -6.79 -8.24 10.49
CA ASP A 17 -5.80 -9.14 9.90
C ASP A 17 -6.05 -9.34 8.40
N PRO A 18 -5.21 -8.79 7.49
CA PRO A 18 -5.42 -8.94 6.05
C PRO A 18 -5.21 -10.39 5.57
N GLY A 19 -4.61 -11.25 6.42
CA GLY A 19 -4.41 -12.65 6.13
C GLY A 19 -5.66 -13.53 6.30
N ILE A 20 -6.76 -12.96 6.81
CA ILE A 20 -8.06 -13.63 6.90
C ILE A 20 -8.87 -13.28 5.63
N PRO A 21 -9.24 -14.25 4.78
CA PRO A 21 -10.02 -13.98 3.57
C PRO A 21 -11.31 -13.19 3.83
N GLU A 22 -12.00 -13.51 4.91
CA GLU A 22 -13.24 -12.86 5.32
C GLU A 22 -13.05 -11.37 5.68
N VAL A 23 -11.88 -10.99 6.22
CA VAL A 23 -11.52 -9.58 6.43
C VAL A 23 -11.37 -8.86 5.10
N GLN A 24 -10.72 -9.48 4.12
CA GLN A 24 -10.56 -8.88 2.79
C GLN A 24 -11.92 -8.69 2.11
N ASP A 25 -12.80 -9.68 2.22
CA ASP A 25 -14.16 -9.63 1.66
C ASP A 25 -15.00 -8.54 2.34
N TRP A 26 -14.87 -8.39 3.66
CA TRP A 26 -15.54 -7.33 4.40
C TRP A 26 -15.04 -5.94 4.04
N ILE A 27 -13.72 -5.72 3.91
CA ILE A 27 -13.18 -4.44 3.42
C ILE A 27 -13.70 -4.15 2.01
N THR A 28 -13.69 -5.16 1.14
CA THR A 28 -14.16 -5.03 -0.25
C THR A 28 -15.65 -4.72 -0.31
N SER A 29 -16.47 -5.29 0.58
CA SER A 29 -17.92 -5.03 0.62
C SER A 29 -18.24 -3.60 1.07
N ILE A 30 -17.44 -3.00 1.95
CA ILE A 30 -17.56 -1.58 2.31
C ILE A 30 -17.28 -0.70 1.11
N VAL A 31 -16.20 -0.98 0.36
CA VAL A 31 -15.89 -0.24 -0.87
C VAL A 31 -17.02 -0.41 -1.88
N ALA A 32 -17.52 -1.63 -2.07
CA ALA A 32 -18.65 -1.91 -2.94
C ALA A 32 -19.90 -1.11 -2.57
N GLU A 33 -20.21 -1.03 -1.27
CA GLU A 33 -21.35 -0.25 -0.78
C GLU A 33 -21.18 1.23 -1.08
N VAL A 34 -20.02 1.81 -0.78
CA VAL A 34 -19.73 3.23 -1.05
C VAL A 34 -19.87 3.54 -2.53
N VAL A 35 -19.22 2.74 -3.38
CA VAL A 35 -19.26 2.91 -4.84
C VAL A 35 -20.67 2.73 -5.37
N SER A 36 -21.47 1.80 -4.83
CA SER A 36 -22.84 1.57 -5.30
C SER A 36 -23.79 2.69 -4.90
N ARG A 37 -23.71 3.15 -3.64
CA ARG A 37 -24.69 4.07 -3.04
C ARG A 37 -24.40 5.55 -3.28
N TYR A 38 -23.14 5.92 -3.53
CA TYR A 38 -22.74 7.32 -3.67
C TYR A 38 -22.14 7.62 -5.04
N PRO A 39 -22.31 8.85 -5.57
CA PRO A 39 -21.72 9.29 -6.82
C PRO A 39 -20.27 9.75 -6.61
N VAL A 40 -19.41 8.84 -6.13
CA VAL A 40 -17.98 9.11 -5.98
C VAL A 40 -17.27 8.98 -7.32
N ASP A 41 -16.28 9.84 -7.58
CA ASP A 41 -15.44 9.76 -8.79
C ASP A 41 -14.27 8.79 -8.62
N GLY A 42 -13.87 8.53 -7.37
CA GLY A 42 -12.78 7.61 -7.08
C GLY A 42 -12.73 7.13 -5.63
N VAL A 43 -12.01 6.04 -5.43
CA VAL A 43 -11.66 5.47 -4.14
C VAL A 43 -10.14 5.53 -3.98
N GLN A 44 -9.67 6.05 -2.84
CA GLN A 44 -8.25 6.13 -2.53
C GLN A 44 -7.93 5.38 -1.25
N PHE A 45 -6.93 4.50 -1.28
CA PHE A 45 -6.25 4.01 -0.07
C PHE A 45 -4.94 4.77 0.14
N ASP A 46 -4.50 4.95 1.39
CA ASP A 46 -3.21 5.55 1.70
C ASP A 46 -2.11 4.49 1.89
N ASP A 47 -1.14 4.74 2.76
CA ASP A 47 0.03 3.90 3.01
C ASP A 47 -0.15 2.88 4.16
N TYR A 48 -1.30 2.82 4.84
CA TYR A 48 -1.51 1.88 5.94
C TYR A 48 -1.92 0.47 5.45
N PHE A 49 -0.94 -0.42 5.41
CA PHE A 49 -1.14 -1.85 5.17
C PHE A 49 -0.81 -2.67 6.43
N TYR A 50 0.22 -3.50 6.37
CA TYR A 50 0.77 -4.15 7.55
C TYR A 50 1.64 -3.16 8.33
N THR A 51 1.61 -3.23 9.65
CA THR A 51 2.48 -2.44 10.53
C THR A 51 3.02 -3.33 11.64
N GLU A 52 4.32 -3.26 11.89
CA GLU A 52 4.96 -3.84 13.07
C GLU A 52 6.19 -3.03 13.44
N SER A 53 6.60 -3.15 14.70
CA SER A 53 7.84 -2.57 15.20
C SER A 53 8.69 -3.67 15.86
N PRO A 54 10.02 -3.49 16.00
CA PRO A 54 10.86 -4.49 16.66
C PRO A 54 10.38 -4.89 18.07
N GLY A 55 9.78 -3.94 18.81
CA GLY A 55 9.22 -4.16 20.14
C GLY A 55 7.75 -4.59 20.16
N SER A 56 7.06 -4.56 19.03
CA SER A 56 5.67 -4.99 18.92
C SER A 56 5.37 -5.53 17.53
N ARG A 57 5.55 -6.85 17.41
CA ARG A 57 5.27 -7.60 16.18
C ARG A 57 3.78 -7.85 16.05
N LEU A 58 3.28 -7.80 14.81
CA LEU A 58 1.89 -8.17 14.53
C LEU A 58 1.67 -9.65 14.90
N ASN A 59 0.64 -9.93 15.68
CA ASN A 59 0.33 -11.26 16.22
C ASN A 59 -0.51 -12.16 15.28
N ASP A 60 -0.21 -12.14 13.98
CA ASP A 60 -0.88 -12.92 12.92
C ASP A 60 -0.28 -14.33 12.73
N ASN A 61 0.42 -14.88 13.73
CA ASN A 61 1.04 -16.21 13.64
C ASN A 61 0.02 -17.33 13.44
N GLU A 62 -1.14 -17.24 14.07
CA GLU A 62 -2.20 -18.25 13.92
C GLU A 62 -2.81 -18.20 12.52
N THR A 63 -3.04 -16.99 12.02
CA THR A 63 -3.51 -16.75 10.65
C THR A 63 -2.50 -17.29 9.64
N TYR A 64 -1.21 -17.05 9.85
CA TYR A 64 -0.14 -17.60 9.01
C TYR A 64 -0.11 -19.13 9.04
N ARG A 65 -0.25 -19.77 10.21
CA ARG A 65 -0.34 -21.24 10.31
C ARG A 65 -1.52 -21.80 9.50
N LYS A 66 -2.64 -21.07 9.47
CA LYS A 66 -3.86 -21.51 8.79
C LYS A 66 -3.82 -21.29 7.27
N TYR A 67 -3.33 -20.15 6.80
CA TYR A 67 -3.44 -19.72 5.40
C TYR A 67 -2.09 -19.56 4.66
N GLY A 68 -0.97 -19.67 5.37
CA GLY A 68 0.36 -19.34 4.85
C GLY A 68 1.16 -20.51 4.26
N GLY A 69 0.65 -21.74 4.32
CA GLY A 69 1.42 -22.96 3.97
C GLY A 69 1.95 -23.03 2.53
N ALA A 70 1.40 -22.24 1.61
CA ALA A 70 1.85 -22.17 0.21
C ALA A 70 3.01 -21.17 -0.03
N PHE A 71 3.47 -20.44 0.99
CA PHE A 71 4.48 -19.39 0.84
C PHE A 71 5.81 -19.80 1.49
N ALA A 72 6.92 -19.46 0.81
CA ALA A 72 8.26 -19.71 1.31
C ALA A 72 8.59 -18.92 2.59
N SER A 73 7.94 -17.76 2.76
CA SER A 73 8.11 -16.92 3.94
C SER A 73 6.82 -16.24 4.36
N LYS A 74 6.74 -15.89 5.65
CA LYS A 74 5.64 -15.07 6.20
C LYS A 74 5.58 -13.69 5.54
N ALA A 75 6.71 -13.14 5.12
CA ALA A 75 6.77 -11.86 4.43
C ALA A 75 6.14 -11.93 3.03
N ASP A 76 6.39 -13.01 2.27
CA ASP A 76 5.76 -13.24 0.97
C ASP A 76 4.26 -13.47 1.10
N TRP A 77 3.85 -14.22 2.13
CA TRP A 77 2.44 -14.40 2.46
C TRP A 77 1.75 -13.07 2.77
N ARG A 78 2.34 -12.21 3.62
CA ARG A 78 1.79 -10.88 3.93
C ARG A 78 1.66 -10.01 2.68
N ARG A 79 2.71 -9.96 1.84
CA ARG A 79 2.66 -9.25 0.55
C ARG A 79 1.56 -9.78 -0.36
N ASN A 80 1.36 -11.09 -0.41
CA ASN A 80 0.29 -11.70 -1.17
C ASN A 80 -1.11 -11.34 -0.63
N ASN A 81 -1.28 -11.25 0.69
CA ASN A 81 -2.55 -10.82 1.28
C ASN A 81 -2.91 -9.39 0.86
N THR A 82 -1.94 -8.47 0.93
CA THR A 82 -2.12 -7.08 0.46
C THR A 82 -2.44 -7.05 -1.03
N GLN A 83 -1.71 -7.83 -1.84
CA GLN A 83 -1.94 -7.99 -3.27
C GLN A 83 -3.37 -8.46 -3.58
N GLN A 84 -3.88 -9.46 -2.85
CA GLN A 84 -5.23 -9.98 -3.02
C GLN A 84 -6.29 -8.94 -2.67
N LEU A 85 -6.09 -8.19 -1.58
CA LEU A 85 -7.00 -7.11 -1.19
C LEU A 85 -7.07 -6.03 -2.27
N ILE A 86 -5.93 -5.52 -2.73
CA ILE A 86 -5.86 -4.50 -3.79
C ILE A 86 -6.53 -5.01 -5.07
N ALA A 87 -6.26 -6.26 -5.45
CA ALA A 87 -6.90 -6.87 -6.61
C ALA A 87 -8.41 -6.97 -6.43
N LYS A 88 -8.91 -7.49 -5.30
CA LYS A 88 -10.36 -7.60 -5.03
C LYS A 88 -11.04 -6.25 -5.14
N VAL A 89 -10.52 -5.24 -4.46
CA VAL A 89 -11.06 -3.87 -4.48
C VAL A 89 -11.08 -3.31 -5.90
N SER A 90 -9.96 -3.41 -6.64
CA SER A 90 -9.87 -2.95 -8.02
C SER A 90 -10.94 -3.59 -8.90
N HIS A 91 -11.04 -4.93 -8.91
CA HIS A 91 -12.03 -5.64 -9.72
C HIS A 91 -13.46 -5.31 -9.31
N THR A 92 -13.75 -5.21 -8.01
CA THR A 92 -15.09 -4.88 -7.49
C THR A 92 -15.53 -3.48 -7.88
N ILE A 93 -14.64 -2.47 -7.80
CA ILE A 93 -14.95 -1.11 -8.25
C ILE A 93 -15.32 -1.15 -9.74
N LYS A 94 -14.47 -1.79 -10.56
CA LYS A 94 -14.69 -1.85 -12.01
C LYS A 94 -15.92 -2.67 -12.40
N SER A 95 -16.32 -3.68 -11.62
CA SER A 95 -17.55 -4.43 -11.88
C SER A 95 -18.82 -3.64 -11.55
N ILE A 96 -18.76 -2.72 -10.57
CA ILE A 96 -19.92 -1.93 -10.14
C ILE A 96 -20.05 -0.66 -10.99
N LYS A 97 -18.98 0.12 -11.12
CA LYS A 97 -18.93 1.37 -11.90
C LYS A 97 -17.55 1.51 -12.56
N PRO A 98 -17.38 1.08 -13.83
CA PRO A 98 -16.09 1.12 -14.53
C PRO A 98 -15.39 2.49 -14.58
N GLY A 99 -16.18 3.57 -14.57
CA GLY A 99 -15.69 4.94 -14.60
C GLY A 99 -15.15 5.47 -13.26
N VAL A 100 -15.39 4.77 -12.14
CA VAL A 100 -14.84 5.16 -10.83
C VAL A 100 -13.38 4.77 -10.78
N GLU A 101 -12.53 5.73 -10.41
CA GLU A 101 -11.09 5.52 -10.30
C GLU A 101 -10.71 4.80 -9.00
N PHE A 102 -9.71 3.95 -9.04
CA PHE A 102 -9.07 3.37 -7.87
C PHE A 102 -7.60 3.75 -7.84
N GLY A 103 -7.16 4.32 -6.73
CA GLY A 103 -5.75 4.63 -6.55
C GLY A 103 -5.25 4.41 -5.14
N VAL A 104 -3.92 4.41 -5.03
CA VAL A 104 -3.22 4.22 -3.75
C VAL A 104 -2.17 5.30 -3.59
N SER A 105 -2.05 5.84 -2.38
CA SER A 105 -1.03 6.82 -1.98
C SER A 105 -0.01 6.18 -1.04
N PRO A 106 0.92 5.35 -1.54
CA PRO A 106 1.84 4.59 -0.69
C PRO A 106 3.02 5.42 -0.19
N ALA A 107 3.81 4.86 0.73
CA ALA A 107 5.11 5.41 1.08
C ALA A 107 5.99 5.64 -0.17
N GLY A 108 6.76 6.73 -0.17
CA GLY A 108 7.49 7.17 -1.36
C GLY A 108 8.58 6.21 -1.85
N VAL A 109 9.15 5.37 -0.98
CA VAL A 109 10.14 4.34 -1.36
C VAL A 109 9.44 2.99 -1.45
N TRP A 110 9.41 2.38 -2.65
CA TRP A 110 8.93 0.99 -2.80
C TRP A 110 9.95 0.01 -2.21
N ARG A 111 11.18 0.03 -2.72
CA ARG A 111 12.30 -0.81 -2.28
C ARG A 111 13.63 -0.12 -2.58
N ASN A 112 14.61 -0.26 -1.69
CA ASN A 112 15.93 0.32 -1.89
C ASN A 112 16.78 -0.54 -2.84
N ARG A 113 17.59 0.11 -3.69
CA ARG A 113 18.48 -0.56 -4.66
C ARG A 113 19.40 -1.60 -4.05
N SER A 114 19.81 -1.40 -2.80
CA SER A 114 20.67 -2.35 -2.07
C SER A 114 19.99 -3.69 -1.77
N HIS A 115 18.65 -3.75 -1.79
CA HIS A 115 17.86 -4.96 -1.58
C HIS A 115 17.34 -5.54 -2.90
N ASP A 116 17.15 -4.70 -3.92
CA ASP A 116 16.62 -5.08 -5.22
C ASP A 116 17.18 -4.16 -6.31
N PRO A 117 17.84 -4.67 -7.37
CA PRO A 117 18.40 -3.84 -8.42
C PRO A 117 17.35 -2.99 -9.16
N LEU A 118 16.06 -3.36 -9.11
CA LEU A 118 14.95 -2.59 -9.67
C LEU A 118 14.50 -1.44 -8.76
N GLY A 119 15.00 -1.38 -7.52
CA GLY A 119 14.67 -0.37 -6.53
C GLY A 119 15.27 1.01 -6.81
N SER A 120 14.77 2.02 -6.09
CA SER A 120 15.27 3.39 -6.13
C SER A 120 16.63 3.50 -5.45
N ASP A 121 17.48 4.43 -5.90
CA ASP A 121 18.76 4.74 -5.26
C ASP A 121 18.55 5.52 -3.95
N THR A 122 18.06 4.81 -2.94
CA THR A 122 17.65 5.34 -1.64
C THR A 122 18.10 4.42 -0.50
N ARG A 123 17.96 4.92 0.73
CA ARG A 123 18.20 4.21 2.00
C ARG A 123 17.06 4.47 3.00
N GLY A 124 15.84 4.69 2.50
CA GLY A 124 14.66 5.02 3.32
C GLY A 124 13.87 3.79 3.74
N ALA A 125 12.88 3.98 4.61
CA ALA A 125 11.91 2.96 4.95
C ALA A 125 11.10 2.57 3.69
N ALA A 126 11.10 1.28 3.37
CA ALA A 126 10.59 0.76 2.10
C ALA A 126 9.25 0.05 2.27
N ALA A 127 8.25 0.43 1.45
CA ALA A 127 6.89 -0.10 1.52
C ALA A 127 6.85 -1.64 1.31
N TYR A 128 7.70 -2.17 0.44
CA TYR A 128 7.79 -3.60 0.15
C TYR A 128 8.26 -4.42 1.36
N ASP A 129 9.20 -3.87 2.11
CA ASP A 129 9.91 -4.56 3.19
C ASP A 129 9.22 -4.35 4.55
N GLU A 130 8.69 -3.15 4.81
CA GLU A 130 8.13 -2.77 6.13
C GLU A 130 6.60 -2.86 6.18
N SER A 131 5.92 -2.45 5.11
CA SER A 131 4.45 -2.43 5.05
C SER A 131 3.86 -3.59 4.24
N TYR A 132 4.71 -4.46 3.69
CA TYR A 132 4.33 -5.58 2.85
C TYR A 132 3.43 -5.15 1.68
N ALA A 133 3.77 -4.00 1.10
CA ALA A 133 3.04 -3.35 0.01
C ALA A 133 3.90 -3.36 -1.26
N ASP A 134 3.60 -4.29 -2.17
CA ASP A 134 4.31 -4.41 -3.45
C ASP A 134 3.70 -3.49 -4.51
N THR A 135 3.86 -2.19 -4.29
CA THR A 135 3.24 -1.12 -5.08
C THR A 135 3.71 -1.12 -6.54
N ARG A 136 4.95 -1.55 -6.81
CA ARG A 136 5.45 -1.74 -8.18
C ARG A 136 4.63 -2.80 -8.92
N ARG A 137 4.35 -3.94 -8.28
CA ARG A 137 3.53 -4.99 -8.87
C ARG A 137 2.10 -4.54 -9.14
N TRP A 138 1.50 -3.72 -8.26
CA TRP A 138 0.15 -3.19 -8.48
C TRP A 138 0.05 -2.33 -9.74
N VAL A 139 1.07 -1.49 -9.96
CA VAL A 139 1.20 -0.65 -11.16
C VAL A 139 1.41 -1.52 -12.41
N GLU A 140 2.35 -2.46 -12.38
CA GLU A 140 2.68 -3.33 -13.51
C GLU A 140 1.49 -4.21 -13.95
N GLN A 141 0.66 -4.63 -13.00
CA GLN A 141 -0.54 -5.42 -13.28
C GLN A 141 -1.76 -4.58 -13.67
N GLY A 142 -1.65 -3.25 -13.66
CA GLY A 142 -2.76 -2.35 -13.98
C GLY A 142 -3.91 -2.41 -12.98
N LEU A 143 -3.64 -2.71 -11.71
CA LEU A 143 -4.66 -2.76 -10.66
C LEU A 143 -5.12 -1.37 -10.23
N LEU A 144 -4.35 -0.33 -10.53
CA LEU A 144 -4.62 1.05 -10.11
C LEU A 144 -4.83 1.94 -11.34
N ASP A 145 -5.83 2.82 -11.29
CA ASP A 145 -5.98 3.90 -12.26
C ASP A 145 -4.96 5.02 -12.02
N TYR A 146 -4.53 5.19 -10.76
CA TYR A 146 -3.43 6.08 -10.40
C TYR A 146 -2.67 5.61 -9.15
N ILE A 147 -1.43 6.09 -9.04
CA ILE A 147 -0.59 5.95 -7.85
C ILE A 147 -0.06 7.31 -7.40
N ALA A 148 -0.07 7.54 -6.10
CA ALA A 148 0.29 8.80 -5.47
C ALA A 148 1.41 8.65 -4.42
N PRO A 149 2.64 8.27 -4.79
CA PRO A 149 3.73 8.06 -3.83
C PRO A 149 4.01 9.31 -2.99
N GLN A 150 4.10 9.10 -1.67
CA GLN A 150 4.33 10.13 -0.66
C GLN A 150 5.81 10.54 -0.62
N ILE A 151 6.24 11.45 -1.51
CA ILE A 151 7.63 11.95 -1.58
C ILE A 151 7.77 13.22 -0.73
N TYR A 152 7.80 13.04 0.59
CA TYR A 152 7.77 14.14 1.56
C TYR A 152 9.15 14.63 2.01
N TRP A 153 10.16 14.43 1.16
CA TRP A 153 11.55 14.76 1.46
C TRP A 153 12.11 15.77 0.46
N PRO A 154 12.95 16.71 0.91
CA PRO A 154 13.56 17.71 0.03
C PRO A 154 14.72 17.13 -0.80
N PHE A 155 15.18 17.89 -1.79
CA PHE A 155 16.38 17.59 -2.59
C PHE A 155 17.67 17.45 -1.74
N SER A 156 17.71 18.03 -0.54
CA SER A 156 18.86 17.90 0.36
C SER A 156 18.91 16.57 1.12
N ARG A 157 17.82 15.79 1.17
CA ARG A 157 17.77 14.51 1.90
C ARG A 157 18.33 13.38 1.03
N SER A 158 19.65 13.19 1.07
CA SER A 158 20.35 12.16 0.26
C SER A 158 19.81 10.74 0.43
N ALA A 159 19.24 10.37 1.58
CA ALA A 159 18.68 9.04 1.83
C ALA A 159 17.37 8.75 1.07
N ALA A 160 16.62 9.78 0.67
CA ALA A 160 15.31 9.66 0.03
C ALA A 160 15.02 10.91 -0.81
N ARG A 161 15.93 11.22 -1.75
CA ARG A 161 15.94 12.49 -2.47
C ARG A 161 14.74 12.61 -3.41
N TYR A 162 14.11 13.78 -3.45
CA TYR A 162 12.87 14.02 -4.21
C TYR A 162 12.97 13.63 -5.68
N ASP A 163 13.97 14.15 -6.40
CA ASP A 163 14.19 13.93 -7.83
C ASP A 163 14.46 12.46 -8.16
N VAL A 164 15.23 11.77 -7.31
CA VAL A 164 15.52 10.33 -7.46
C VAL A 164 14.23 9.53 -7.40
N LEU A 165 13.38 9.81 -6.41
CA LEU A 165 12.12 9.09 -6.23
C LEU A 165 11.09 9.47 -7.30
N ALA A 166 10.94 10.76 -7.62
CA ALA A 166 10.00 11.23 -8.63
C ALA A 166 10.34 10.65 -10.01
N LYS A 167 11.63 10.63 -10.37
CA LYS A 167 12.09 10.00 -11.61
C LYS A 167 11.85 8.49 -11.60
N TRP A 168 12.19 7.80 -10.51
CA TRP A 168 12.00 6.36 -10.43
C TRP A 168 10.53 5.96 -10.59
N TRP A 169 9.61 6.67 -9.93
CA TRP A 169 8.17 6.44 -10.08
C TRP A 169 7.67 6.74 -11.50
N ALA A 170 8.17 7.81 -12.13
CA ALA A 170 7.85 8.11 -13.52
C ALA A 170 8.27 6.96 -14.45
N ASP A 171 9.45 6.38 -14.24
CA ASP A 171 9.94 5.24 -15.01
C ASP A 171 9.09 3.97 -14.76
N VAL A 172 8.61 3.74 -13.53
CA VAL A 172 7.72 2.61 -13.18
C VAL A 172 6.36 2.69 -13.86
N VAL A 173 5.73 3.88 -13.92
CA VAL A 173 4.41 4.02 -14.54
C VAL A 173 4.46 4.09 -16.06
N LYS A 174 5.59 4.51 -16.65
CA LYS A 174 5.76 4.78 -18.09
C LYS A 174 5.26 3.67 -19.02
N PRO A 175 5.49 2.36 -18.77
CA PRO A 175 5.00 1.30 -19.65
C PRO A 175 3.54 0.88 -19.36
N THR A 176 2.85 1.55 -18.44
CA THR A 176 1.51 1.16 -17.96
C THR A 176 0.47 2.24 -18.26
N ARG A 177 -0.80 1.96 -17.94
CA ARG A 177 -1.89 2.96 -17.98
C ARG A 177 -2.10 3.68 -16.65
N THR A 178 -1.37 3.31 -15.61
CA THR A 178 -1.48 3.90 -14.29
C THR A 178 -0.95 5.33 -14.32
N ARG A 179 -1.75 6.31 -13.89
CA ARG A 179 -1.29 7.71 -13.77
C ARG A 179 -0.44 7.91 -12.52
N LEU A 180 0.54 8.81 -12.61
CA LEU A 180 1.37 9.20 -11.48
C LEU A 180 0.99 10.60 -10.99
N TYR A 181 0.68 10.69 -9.70
CA TYR A 181 0.58 11.96 -8.98
C TYR A 181 1.65 11.97 -7.88
N ILE A 182 2.36 13.08 -7.65
CA ILE A 182 3.35 13.12 -6.56
C ILE A 182 2.69 13.64 -5.30
N GLY A 183 2.69 12.85 -4.24
CA GLY A 183 2.25 13.29 -2.91
C GLY A 183 3.25 14.30 -2.33
N ILE A 184 2.80 15.53 -2.07
CA ILE A 184 3.62 16.61 -1.53
C ILE A 184 3.10 17.00 -0.13
N ALA A 185 3.97 16.96 0.87
CA ALA A 185 3.63 17.39 2.23
C ALA A 185 3.74 18.92 2.35
N SER A 186 2.69 19.65 2.00
CA SER A 186 2.58 21.11 2.20
C SER A 186 2.86 21.54 3.65
N ILE A 187 2.49 20.71 4.63
CA ILE A 187 2.66 20.99 6.07
C ILE A 187 4.14 21.15 6.50
N LYS A 188 5.09 20.53 5.80
CA LYS A 188 6.53 20.68 6.10
C LYS A 188 7.12 21.99 5.58
N TRP A 189 6.48 22.63 4.61
CA TRP A 189 6.93 23.91 4.06
C TRP A 189 6.61 25.09 4.98
N VAL A 190 5.57 24.97 5.82
CA VAL A 190 5.20 26.01 6.79
C VAL A 190 6.22 26.15 7.93
N ASN A 191 6.92 25.06 8.30
CA ASN A 191 7.90 25.07 9.38
C ASN A 191 9.31 25.52 8.96
N LEU A 192 9.55 25.82 7.69
CA LEU A 192 10.82 26.37 7.21
C LEU A 192 10.84 27.91 7.14
N GLN A 193 9.73 28.57 7.52
CA GLN A 193 9.60 30.03 7.55
C GLN A 193 9.46 30.62 8.97
N ARG A 194 9.88 29.88 10.02
CA ARG A 194 10.00 30.40 11.38
C ARG A 194 11.41 30.22 11.91
#